data_AF-A0A8J5JQL6-F1
#
_entry.id   AF-A0A8J5JQL6-F1
#
_cell.length_a   1.000
_cell.length_b   1.000
_cell.length_c   1.000
_cell.angle_alpha   90.00
_cell.angle_beta   90.00
_cell.angle_gamma   90.00
#
_symmetry.space_group_name_H-M   'P 1'
#
loop_
_entity.id
_entity.type
_entity.pdbx_description
1 polymer ?
#
loop_
_entity_poly.entity_id
_entity_poly.type
_entity_poly.pdbx_seq_one_letter_code
_entity_poly.pdbx_strand_id
1 'polypeptide(L)'
;MPEKLKPLPSGIDLGDLPTLERLGVKDAPTNRRTAFPFSGGETSGLERVKRYFWDSNNVAKYKETRNGLLGEEYSTKLSPWLAHGCLSPRYIFAEIKKYESARIANQNGQTGVPFVDANMRELKETGWMSNRGRQNVASFLIKDLGLDWRLDHDVCSNYGNWNYSAGIGNDPRENRKFNMVKQGLDYDPKGEFIRTWVPELAEIRGAMVHTPWKMSLHDLGKAGVSLGEYYPNPVVVAPEWSRQDHRVTSRTTKHKNAWTNQGREPKQRGMDFYFKSNNKS
;
A
#
# COMPACT_ATOMS: atom_id res chain seq x y z
N MET A 1 3.77 9.22 27.18
CA MET A 1 3.99 10.67 26.99
C MET A 1 3.32 11.37 28.15
N PRO A 2 3.89 12.44 28.71
CA PRO A 2 3.21 13.20 29.75
C PRO A 2 1.88 13.72 29.20
N GLU A 3 0.79 13.52 29.95
CA GLU A 3 -0.56 13.99 29.56
C GLU A 3 -0.68 15.51 29.62
N LYS A 4 0.24 16.18 30.32
CA LYS A 4 0.28 17.63 30.43
C LYS A 4 1.72 18.11 30.62
N LEU A 5 2.07 19.21 29.95
CA LEU A 5 3.33 19.92 30.23
C LEU A 5 3.25 20.57 31.61
N LYS A 6 4.40 20.71 32.28
CA LYS A 6 4.48 21.45 33.53
C LYS A 6 4.04 22.90 33.28
N PRO A 7 3.29 23.51 34.22
CA PRO A 7 2.92 24.92 34.09
C PRO A 7 4.19 25.79 34.05
N LEU A 8 4.06 26.95 33.43
CA LEU A 8 5.13 27.94 33.42
C LEU A 8 5.45 28.38 34.86
N PRO A 9 6.73 28.67 35.17
CA PRO A 9 7.12 29.30 36.43
C PRO A 9 6.32 30.59 36.68
N SER A 10 5.95 30.81 37.94
CA SER A 10 5.26 32.03 38.38
C SER A 10 6.13 33.28 38.15
N GLY A 11 5.55 34.34 37.60
CA GLY A 11 6.21 35.64 37.41
C GLY A 11 6.89 35.83 36.04
N ILE A 12 6.70 34.92 35.08
CA ILE A 12 7.14 35.11 33.70
C ILE A 12 6.13 36.01 32.96
N ASP A 13 6.61 37.15 32.49
CA ASP A 13 5.92 37.93 31.47
C ASP A 13 6.11 37.24 30.11
N LEU A 14 5.00 36.85 29.49
CA LEU A 14 5.00 36.19 28.19
C LEU A 14 5.23 37.17 27.04
N GLY A 15 4.97 38.45 27.28
CA GLY A 15 4.97 39.49 26.25
C GLY A 15 4.00 39.23 25.11
N ASP A 16 3.96 40.16 24.16
CA ASP A 16 3.23 40.01 22.91
C ASP A 16 4.12 39.43 21.81
N LEU A 17 3.50 38.65 20.91
CA LEU A 17 4.16 38.22 19.68
C LEU A 17 4.58 39.44 18.85
N PRO A 18 5.84 39.52 18.39
CA PRO A 18 6.31 40.66 17.62
C PRO A 18 5.65 40.70 16.23
N THR A 19 5.41 41.91 15.73
CA THR A 19 4.98 42.13 14.34
C THR A 19 6.18 41.98 13.38
N LEU A 20 5.92 41.76 12.09
CA LEU A 20 6.97 41.73 11.06
C LEU A 20 7.77 43.03 11.02
N GLU A 21 7.08 44.17 11.16
CA GLU A 21 7.70 45.49 11.24
C GLU A 21 8.68 45.60 12.42
N ARG A 22 8.29 45.08 13.60
CA ARG A 22 9.16 45.06 14.79
C ARG A 22 10.41 44.18 14.58
N LEU A 23 10.33 43.18 13.71
CA LEU A 23 11.45 42.33 13.32
C LEU A 23 12.27 42.90 12.15
N GLY A 24 11.93 44.09 11.63
CA GLY A 24 12.58 44.68 10.46
C GLY A 24 12.26 43.96 9.15
N VAL A 25 11.22 43.13 9.14
CA VAL A 25 10.77 42.35 7.97
C VAL A 25 9.64 43.11 7.28
N LYS A 26 9.80 43.39 5.99
CA LYS A 26 8.73 44.00 5.19
C LYS A 26 7.65 42.97 4.88
N ASP A 27 6.41 43.39 4.97
CA ASP A 27 5.28 42.54 4.62
C ASP A 27 5.29 42.23 3.12
N ALA A 28 5.04 40.96 2.77
CA ALA A 28 5.01 40.53 1.38
C ALA A 28 3.57 40.62 0.85
N PRO A 29 3.33 41.28 -0.30
CA PRO A 29 1.98 41.39 -0.84
C PRO A 29 1.44 40.00 -1.20
N THR A 30 0.20 39.70 -0.78
CA THR A 30 -0.45 38.43 -1.12
C THR A 30 -0.69 38.36 -2.63
N ASN A 31 -0.12 37.34 -3.29
CA ASN A 31 -0.30 37.13 -4.72
C ASN A 31 -1.42 36.12 -4.96
N ARG A 32 -2.52 36.57 -5.58
CA ARG A 32 -3.70 35.73 -5.89
C ARG A 32 -3.39 34.54 -6.82
N ARG A 33 -2.25 34.55 -7.50
CA ARG A 33 -1.79 33.44 -8.35
C ARG A 33 -1.10 32.32 -7.58
N THR A 34 -0.90 32.47 -6.27
CA THR A 34 -0.31 31.40 -5.46
C THR A 34 -1.13 30.13 -5.62
N ALA A 35 -0.46 29.00 -5.85
CA ALA A 35 -1.09 27.69 -5.86
C ALA A 35 -1.59 27.30 -4.46
N PHE A 36 -1.16 28.04 -3.43
CA PHE A 36 -1.52 27.76 -2.04
C PHE A 36 -1.49 29.05 -1.20
N PRO A 37 -2.66 29.60 -0.84
CA PRO A 37 -2.74 30.69 0.13
C PRO A 37 -2.50 30.11 1.54
N PHE A 38 -1.23 30.05 1.94
CA PHE A 38 -0.81 29.44 3.19
C PHE A 38 -1.20 30.25 4.42
N SER A 39 -1.64 29.56 5.47
CA SER A 39 -1.82 30.10 6.82
C SER A 39 -1.09 29.22 7.84
N GLY A 40 -0.28 29.84 8.70
CA GLY A 40 0.53 29.13 9.69
C GLY A 40 -0.27 28.54 10.85
N GLY A 41 0.44 27.85 11.75
CA GLY A 41 -0.12 27.28 12.97
C GLY A 41 -0.61 25.83 12.86
N GLU A 42 -0.61 25.12 13.98
CA GLU A 42 -1.05 23.72 14.10
C GLU A 42 -2.47 23.52 13.59
N THR A 43 -3.42 24.38 13.99
CA THR A 43 -4.83 24.30 13.58
C THR A 43 -5.00 24.26 12.07
N SER A 44 -4.37 25.19 11.35
CA SER A 44 -4.40 25.25 9.89
C SER A 44 -3.77 24.00 9.24
N GLY A 45 -2.71 23.47 9.86
CA GLY A 45 -2.05 22.24 9.40
C GLY A 45 -2.94 21.00 9.55
N LEU A 46 -3.59 20.84 10.69
CA LEU A 46 -4.53 19.73 10.95
C LEU A 46 -5.73 19.80 10.01
N GLU A 47 -6.27 21.00 9.76
CA GLU A 47 -7.34 21.20 8.79
C GLU A 47 -6.92 20.82 7.37
N ARG A 48 -5.69 21.17 6.95
CA ARG A 48 -5.16 20.74 5.65
C ARG A 48 -5.04 19.22 5.54
N VAL A 49 -4.57 18.53 6.59
CA VAL A 49 -4.52 17.06 6.62
C VAL A 49 -5.93 16.49 6.48
N LYS A 50 -6.91 16.99 7.24
CA LYS A 50 -8.31 16.58 7.14
C LYS A 50 -8.85 16.78 5.72
N ARG A 51 -8.66 17.95 5.13
CA ARG A 51 -9.15 18.27 3.80
C ARG A 51 -8.52 17.37 2.74
N TYR A 52 -7.18 17.27 2.71
CA TYR A 52 -6.45 16.54 1.66
C TYR A 52 -6.60 15.02 1.76
N PHE A 53 -6.61 14.50 2.99
CA PHE A 53 -6.67 13.05 3.21
C PHE A 53 -8.12 12.61 3.22
N TRP A 54 -8.97 13.29 3.99
CA TRP A 54 -10.28 12.77 4.33
C TRP A 54 -11.44 13.34 3.53
N ASP A 55 -11.45 14.64 3.27
CA ASP A 55 -12.58 15.29 2.60
C ASP A 55 -12.47 15.17 1.07
N SER A 56 -11.27 15.35 0.50
CA SER A 56 -11.05 15.34 -0.95
C SER A 56 -10.58 13.99 -1.50
N ASN A 57 -10.13 13.08 -0.64
CA ASN A 57 -9.57 11.77 -1.03
C ASN A 57 -8.32 11.88 -1.95
N ASN A 58 -7.66 13.05 -1.97
CA ASN A 58 -6.54 13.31 -2.89
C ASN A 58 -5.26 12.57 -2.52
N VAL A 59 -5.10 12.16 -1.25
CA VAL A 59 -3.98 11.33 -0.83
C VAL A 59 -3.92 9.98 -1.57
N ALA A 60 -5.06 9.42 -2.02
CA ALA A 60 -5.07 8.20 -2.85
C ALA A 60 -4.60 8.43 -4.30
N LYS A 61 -4.64 9.68 -4.79
CA LYS A 61 -4.25 10.06 -6.15
C LYS A 61 -2.88 10.75 -6.21
N TYR A 62 -2.18 10.78 -5.07
CA TYR A 62 -0.96 11.56 -4.91
C TYR A 62 0.10 11.19 -5.96
N LYS A 63 0.22 9.90 -6.29
CA LYS A 63 1.20 9.42 -7.27
C LYS A 63 0.96 9.99 -8.66
N GLU A 64 -0.30 10.11 -9.06
CA GLU A 64 -0.72 10.67 -10.36
C GLU A 64 -0.60 12.19 -10.37
N THR A 65 -0.92 12.85 -9.25
CA THR A 65 -1.02 14.30 -9.20
C THR A 65 0.27 15.01 -8.81
N ARG A 66 1.23 14.35 -8.12
CA ARG A 66 2.40 14.99 -7.49
C ARG A 66 3.28 15.84 -8.40
N ASN A 67 3.22 15.62 -9.72
CA ASN A 67 4.00 16.36 -10.73
C ASN A 67 3.22 17.54 -11.35
N GLY A 68 1.98 17.80 -10.88
CA GLY A 68 1.22 18.97 -11.29
C GLY A 68 1.90 20.27 -10.87
N LEU A 69 1.67 21.34 -11.64
CA LEU A 69 2.26 22.66 -11.42
C LEU A 69 1.22 23.74 -11.09
N LEU A 70 -0.06 23.45 -11.32
CA LEU A 70 -1.18 24.38 -11.14
C LEU A 70 -2.22 23.79 -10.20
N GLY A 71 -2.80 24.66 -9.38
CA GLY A 71 -3.84 24.30 -8.40
C GLY A 71 -3.28 23.84 -7.06
N GLU A 72 -4.15 23.74 -6.07
CA GLU A 72 -3.75 23.44 -4.69
C GLU A 72 -3.51 21.94 -4.47
N GLU A 73 -4.26 21.11 -5.19
CA GLU A 73 -4.47 19.69 -4.85
C GLU A 73 -3.46 18.72 -5.48
N TYR A 74 -2.54 19.20 -6.31
CA TYR A 74 -1.58 18.31 -6.97
C TYR A 74 -0.62 17.63 -5.97
N SER A 75 -0.44 18.20 -4.78
CA SER A 75 0.35 17.62 -3.70
C SER A 75 -0.24 18.01 -2.34
N THR A 76 0.25 17.39 -1.26
CA THR A 76 -0.28 17.59 0.10
C THR A 76 -0.16 19.02 0.60
N LYS A 77 0.87 19.76 0.14
CA LYS A 77 1.27 21.10 0.61
C LYS A 77 1.58 21.16 2.12
N LEU A 78 1.97 20.05 2.75
CA LEU A 78 2.21 19.99 4.20
C LEU A 78 3.60 20.49 4.66
N SER A 79 4.51 20.76 3.73
CA SER A 79 5.90 21.13 4.02
C SER A 79 6.08 22.31 4.99
N PRO A 80 5.35 23.44 4.90
CA PRO A 80 5.59 24.56 5.82
C PRO A 80 5.24 24.22 7.28
N TRP A 81 4.21 23.42 7.53
CA TRP A 81 3.85 23.01 8.88
C TRP A 81 4.79 21.94 9.45
N LEU A 82 5.28 21.03 8.60
CA LEU A 82 6.30 20.06 8.99
C LEU A 82 7.60 20.77 9.39
N ALA A 83 8.04 21.74 8.59
CA ALA A 83 9.28 22.49 8.83
C ALA A 83 9.28 23.27 10.16
N HIS A 84 8.11 23.70 10.63
CA HIS A 84 7.97 24.48 11.87
C HIS A 84 7.42 23.64 13.04
N GLY A 85 7.33 22.30 12.88
CA GLY A 85 6.80 21.41 13.91
C GLY A 85 5.31 21.59 14.23
N CYS A 86 4.58 22.39 13.44
CA CYS A 86 3.12 22.54 13.56
C CYS A 86 2.38 21.25 13.18
N LEU A 87 3.01 20.40 12.38
CA LEU A 87 2.56 19.03 12.14
C LEU A 87 3.68 18.05 12.50
N SER A 88 3.33 17.03 13.26
CA SER A 88 4.25 15.92 13.52
C SER A 88 4.26 14.96 12.32
N PRO A 89 5.45 14.56 11.80
CA PRO A 89 5.54 13.52 10.79
C PRO A 89 4.90 12.19 11.26
N ARG A 90 5.04 11.86 12.55
CA ARG A 90 4.39 10.70 13.19
C ARG A 90 2.86 10.79 13.15
N TYR A 91 2.31 11.99 13.33
CA TYR A 91 0.88 12.21 13.20
C TYR A 91 0.43 12.00 11.76
N ILE A 92 1.13 12.58 10.77
CA ILE A 92 0.82 12.39 9.35
C ILE A 92 0.90 10.90 8.98
N PHE A 93 1.94 10.19 9.42
CA PHE A 93 2.08 8.75 9.19
C PHE A 93 0.92 7.95 9.79
N ALA A 94 0.52 8.26 11.04
CA ALA A 94 -0.63 7.62 11.67
C ALA A 94 -1.93 7.91 10.91
N GLU A 95 -2.12 9.13 10.41
CA GLU A 95 -3.27 9.50 9.58
C GLU A 95 -3.27 8.79 8.21
N ILE A 96 -2.10 8.62 7.58
CA ILE A 96 -1.98 7.80 6.36
C ILE A 96 -2.37 6.36 6.67
N LYS A 97 -1.89 5.79 7.79
CA LYS A 97 -2.25 4.41 8.17
C LYS A 97 -3.75 4.28 8.45
N LYS A 98 -4.36 5.23 9.15
CA LYS A 98 -5.82 5.26 9.34
C LYS A 98 -6.56 5.38 8.02
N TYR A 99 -6.13 6.26 7.12
CA TYR A 99 -6.70 6.44 5.80
C TYR A 99 -6.58 5.17 4.95
N GLU A 100 -5.40 4.55 4.92
CA GLU A 100 -5.15 3.27 4.25
C GLU A 100 -6.08 2.18 4.79
N SER A 101 -6.26 2.12 6.11
CA SER A 101 -7.13 1.14 6.76
C SER A 101 -8.62 1.38 6.46
N ALA A 102 -9.04 2.66 6.46
CA ALA A 102 -10.44 3.04 6.32
C ALA A 102 -10.91 3.15 4.86
N ARG A 103 -10.00 3.51 3.94
CA ARG A 103 -10.33 3.85 2.54
C ARG A 103 -9.57 3.05 1.50
N ILE A 104 -8.40 2.51 1.83
CA ILE A 104 -7.61 1.67 0.91
C ILE A 104 -7.65 0.22 1.40
N ALA A 105 -8.84 -0.36 1.62
CA ALA A 105 -9.20 -1.80 1.63
C ALA A 105 -8.24 -2.90 2.18
N ASN A 106 -7.08 -2.57 2.75
CA ASN A 106 -5.93 -3.46 2.82
C ASN A 106 -5.80 -4.16 4.16
N GLN A 107 -6.35 -3.60 5.24
CA GLN A 107 -6.31 -4.26 6.55
C GLN A 107 -7.44 -5.30 6.73
N ASN A 108 -8.49 -5.22 5.91
CA ASN A 108 -9.61 -6.16 5.96
C ASN A 108 -9.52 -7.29 4.91
N GLY A 109 -8.46 -7.31 4.09
CA GLY A 109 -8.36 -8.23 2.95
C GLY A 109 -9.50 -8.02 1.96
N GLN A 110 -9.63 -6.80 1.44
CA GLN A 110 -10.64 -6.40 0.46
C GLN A 110 -10.00 -5.80 -0.80
N THR A 111 -8.80 -6.24 -1.17
CA THR A 111 -8.08 -5.80 -2.36
C THR A 111 -8.73 -6.29 -3.66
N GLY A 112 -9.62 -7.28 -3.57
CA GLY A 112 -10.16 -7.97 -4.74
C GLY A 112 -9.15 -8.89 -5.41
N VAL A 113 -7.99 -9.11 -4.76
CA VAL A 113 -6.96 -10.09 -5.14
C VAL A 113 -6.97 -11.21 -4.08
N PRO A 114 -7.66 -12.35 -4.34
CA PRO A 114 -8.01 -13.32 -3.31
C PRO A 114 -6.83 -13.89 -2.51
N PHE A 115 -5.68 -14.09 -3.16
CA PHE A 115 -4.48 -14.58 -2.48
C PHE A 115 -3.89 -13.56 -1.49
N VAL A 116 -3.97 -12.26 -1.80
CA VAL A 116 -3.55 -11.19 -0.88
C VAL A 116 -4.57 -11.06 0.25
N ASP A 117 -5.86 -11.09 -0.10
CA ASP A 117 -6.96 -10.95 0.86
C ASP A 117 -6.98 -12.06 1.90
N ALA A 118 -6.79 -13.32 1.47
CA ALA A 118 -6.70 -14.47 2.35
C ALA A 118 -5.55 -14.33 3.37
N ASN A 119 -4.38 -13.88 2.93
CA ASN A 119 -3.25 -13.65 3.84
C ASN A 119 -3.54 -12.49 4.81
N MET A 120 -4.10 -11.39 4.34
CA MET A 120 -4.44 -10.25 5.21
C MET A 120 -5.50 -10.61 6.25
N ARG A 121 -6.45 -11.48 5.91
CA ARG A 121 -7.48 -11.98 6.85
C ARG A 121 -6.90 -12.98 7.85
N GLU A 122 -6.04 -13.89 7.43
CA GLU A 122 -5.28 -14.78 8.33
C GLU A 122 -4.51 -13.96 9.39
N LEU A 123 -3.79 -12.92 8.96
CA LEU A 123 -3.06 -12.03 9.87
C LEU A 123 -3.98 -11.32 10.85
N LYS A 124 -5.12 -10.84 10.37
CA LYS A 124 -6.08 -10.11 11.20
C LYS A 124 -6.71 -11.00 12.27
N GLU A 125 -7.09 -12.22 11.91
CA GLU A 125 -7.79 -13.13 12.83
C GLU A 125 -6.84 -13.87 13.78
N THR A 126 -5.62 -14.20 13.33
CA THR A 126 -4.70 -15.06 14.10
C THR A 126 -3.49 -14.32 14.66
N GLY A 127 -3.20 -13.10 14.17
CA GLY A 127 -1.94 -12.42 14.44
C GLY A 127 -0.72 -13.07 13.76
N TRP A 128 -0.93 -14.11 12.96
CA TRP A 128 0.12 -14.85 12.25
C TRP A 128 -0.12 -14.84 10.74
N MET A 129 0.97 -14.94 9.98
CA MET A 129 0.93 -15.08 8.53
C MET A 129 2.19 -15.83 8.10
N SER A 130 2.04 -16.76 7.17
CA SER A 130 3.17 -17.52 6.64
C SER A 130 4.25 -16.61 6.03
N ASN A 131 5.50 -17.05 6.04
CA ASN A 131 6.61 -16.29 5.44
C ASN A 131 6.36 -15.97 3.95
N ARG A 132 5.79 -16.92 3.21
CA ARG A 132 5.39 -16.72 1.81
C ARG A 132 4.27 -15.68 1.68
N GLY A 133 3.31 -15.69 2.60
CA GLY A 133 2.26 -14.68 2.71
C GLY A 133 2.82 -13.28 2.88
N ARG A 134 3.71 -13.10 3.87
CA ARG A 134 4.34 -11.81 4.19
C ARG A 134 5.09 -11.22 2.99
N GLN A 135 5.83 -12.05 2.25
CA GLN A 135 6.54 -11.63 1.04
C GLN A 135 5.59 -11.18 -0.08
N ASN A 136 4.47 -11.89 -0.28
CA ASN A 136 3.50 -11.56 -1.33
C ASN A 136 2.74 -10.28 -1.00
N VAL A 137 2.22 -10.17 0.22
CA VAL A 137 1.53 -8.97 0.70
C VAL A 137 2.46 -7.76 0.62
N ALA A 138 3.69 -7.85 1.15
CA ALA A 138 4.63 -6.74 1.10
C ALA A 138 4.97 -6.32 -0.34
N SER A 139 5.17 -7.29 -1.23
CA SER A 139 5.39 -7.00 -2.65
C SER A 139 4.18 -6.33 -3.29
N PHE A 140 2.96 -6.80 -2.99
CA PHE A 140 1.73 -6.25 -3.54
C PHE A 140 1.54 -4.80 -3.10
N LEU A 141 1.66 -4.54 -1.80
CA LEU A 141 1.53 -3.19 -1.23
C LEU A 141 2.55 -2.22 -1.83
N ILE A 142 3.82 -2.63 -1.93
CA ILE A 142 4.90 -1.73 -2.38
C ILE A 142 4.94 -1.59 -3.90
N LYS A 143 4.75 -2.68 -4.66
CA LYS A 143 5.02 -2.73 -6.10
C LYS A 143 3.77 -2.69 -6.96
N ASP A 144 2.64 -3.20 -6.48
CA ASP A 144 1.36 -3.14 -7.21
C ASP A 144 0.56 -1.90 -6.81
N LEU A 145 0.46 -1.61 -5.51
CA LEU A 145 -0.26 -0.42 -5.02
C LEU A 145 0.63 0.83 -4.93
N GLY A 146 1.95 0.67 -5.04
CA GLY A 146 2.88 1.79 -5.00
C GLY A 146 2.95 2.49 -3.64
N LEU A 147 2.60 1.80 -2.55
CA LEU A 147 2.70 2.34 -1.21
C LEU A 147 4.17 2.60 -0.86
N ASP A 148 4.46 3.81 -0.41
CA ASP A 148 5.79 4.19 0.01
C ASP A 148 6.12 3.52 1.35
N TRP A 149 7.30 2.91 1.42
CA TRP A 149 7.79 2.24 2.61
C TRP A 149 8.67 3.14 3.51
N ARG A 150 8.99 4.37 3.09
CA ARG A 150 9.99 5.27 3.70
C ARG A 150 9.49 6.67 4.11
N LEU A 151 8.23 6.86 4.48
CA LEU A 151 7.72 8.23 4.73
C LEU A 151 8.41 8.93 5.94
N ASP A 152 9.25 9.96 5.67
CA ASP A 152 9.55 11.16 6.53
C ASP A 152 10.47 12.21 5.81
N HIS A 153 10.31 13.53 6.06
CA HIS A 153 11.17 14.64 5.52
C HIS A 153 11.38 15.82 6.53
N ASP A 154 12.60 16.41 6.56
CA ASP A 154 13.13 17.51 7.40
C ASP A 154 14.34 18.22 6.69
N VAL A 155 14.99 19.26 7.26
CA VAL A 155 16.19 20.02 6.78
C VAL A 155 17.22 19.18 6.01
N CYS A 156 17.49 17.96 6.49
CA CYS A 156 18.36 16.97 5.83
C CYS A 156 18.00 16.70 4.36
N SER A 157 16.74 16.92 4.02
CA SER A 157 16.10 16.43 2.83
C SER A 157 15.91 17.56 1.79
N ASN A 158 16.14 18.84 2.18
CA ASN A 158 16.54 19.89 1.24
C ASN A 158 18.00 19.69 0.78
N TYR A 159 18.94 19.53 1.73
CA TYR A 159 20.35 19.26 1.42
C TYR A 159 20.54 17.94 0.65
N GLY A 160 19.80 16.90 1.03
CA GLY A 160 19.79 15.60 0.35
C GLY A 160 19.28 15.68 -1.09
N ASN A 161 18.21 16.45 -1.34
CA ASN A 161 17.71 16.68 -2.71
C ASN A 161 18.73 17.46 -3.55
N TRP A 162 19.37 18.49 -3.00
CA TRP A 162 20.42 19.24 -3.71
C TRP A 162 21.67 18.40 -3.98
N ASN A 163 22.11 17.56 -3.03
CA ASN A 163 23.22 16.62 -3.23
C ASN A 163 22.87 15.51 -4.26
N TYR A 164 21.62 15.05 -4.28
CA TYR A 164 21.13 14.10 -5.29
C TYR A 164 21.11 14.75 -6.69
N SER A 165 20.59 15.98 -6.81
CA SER A 165 20.63 16.76 -8.05
C SER A 165 22.06 17.10 -8.50
N ALA A 166 23.01 17.21 -7.56
CA ALA A 166 24.44 17.39 -7.83
C ALA A 166 25.16 16.08 -8.20
N GLY A 167 24.47 14.93 -8.23
CA GLY A 167 25.02 13.64 -8.68
C GLY A 167 25.87 12.90 -7.66
N ILE A 168 25.76 13.21 -6.37
CA ILE A 168 26.60 12.67 -5.29
C ILE A 168 25.87 11.54 -4.50
N GLY A 169 24.92 10.82 -5.13
CA GLY A 169 24.06 9.79 -4.50
C GLY A 169 24.34 8.35 -4.96
N ASN A 170 24.03 7.35 -4.12
CA ASN A 170 24.44 5.95 -4.32
C ASN A 170 23.29 4.95 -4.07
N ASP A 171 22.69 4.34 -5.11
CA ASP A 171 21.85 3.13 -4.99
C ASP A 171 21.77 2.33 -6.33
N PRO A 172 22.08 1.00 -6.39
CA PRO A 172 22.16 0.27 -7.66
C PRO A 172 21.09 -0.79 -8.03
N ARG A 173 20.01 -1.12 -7.28
CA ARG A 173 19.09 -2.24 -7.71
C ARG A 173 17.60 -2.14 -7.30
N GLU A 174 16.69 -1.85 -8.23
CA GLU A 174 15.29 -1.48 -7.93
C GLU A 174 14.15 -2.49 -8.29
N ASN A 175 14.39 -3.53 -9.10
CA ASN A 175 13.30 -4.11 -9.93
C ASN A 175 12.93 -5.59 -9.72
N ARG A 176 12.67 -6.05 -8.48
CA ARG A 176 12.02 -7.35 -8.21
C ARG A 176 10.58 -7.18 -7.70
N LYS A 177 9.62 -7.83 -8.36
CA LYS A 177 8.17 -7.82 -8.08
C LYS A 177 7.60 -9.23 -8.13
N PHE A 178 6.70 -9.59 -7.21
CA PHE A 178 5.96 -10.85 -7.24
C PHE A 178 4.68 -10.73 -8.07
N ASN A 179 4.34 -11.79 -8.83
CA ASN A 179 3.08 -11.88 -9.57
C ASN A 179 2.05 -12.64 -8.72
N MET A 180 1.01 -11.94 -8.24
CA MET A 180 0.07 -12.49 -7.26
C MET A 180 -0.69 -13.71 -7.77
N VAL A 181 -1.12 -13.70 -9.03
CA VAL A 181 -1.84 -14.85 -9.64
C VAL A 181 -0.91 -16.05 -9.77
N LYS A 182 0.33 -15.85 -10.21
CA LYS A 182 1.31 -16.94 -10.31
C LYS A 182 1.61 -17.54 -8.93
N GLN A 183 1.81 -16.69 -7.92
CA GLN A 183 2.12 -17.11 -6.56
C GLN A 183 0.95 -17.90 -5.96
N GLY A 184 -0.28 -17.43 -6.13
CA GLY A 184 -1.46 -18.18 -5.74
C GLY A 184 -1.53 -19.56 -6.42
N LEU A 185 -1.28 -19.64 -7.73
CA LEU A 185 -1.30 -20.92 -8.46
C LEU A 185 -0.18 -21.90 -8.08
N ASP A 186 0.98 -21.38 -7.66
CA ASP A 186 2.14 -22.18 -7.25
C ASP A 186 1.98 -22.70 -5.81
N TYR A 187 1.48 -21.87 -4.89
CA TYR A 187 1.43 -22.17 -3.44
C TYR A 187 0.05 -22.59 -2.92
N ASP A 188 -1.02 -22.28 -3.65
CA ASP A 188 -2.39 -22.72 -3.37
C ASP A 188 -3.08 -23.21 -4.67
N PRO A 189 -2.56 -24.26 -5.32
CA PRO A 189 -3.02 -24.70 -6.64
C PRO A 189 -4.48 -25.13 -6.69
N LYS A 190 -5.05 -25.56 -5.55
CA LYS A 190 -6.44 -25.97 -5.41
C LYS A 190 -7.34 -24.83 -4.94
N GLY A 191 -6.79 -23.73 -4.41
CA GLY A 191 -7.58 -22.63 -3.86
C GLY A 191 -8.09 -22.89 -2.43
N GLU A 192 -7.54 -23.86 -1.71
CA GLU A 192 -8.02 -24.27 -0.38
C GLU A 192 -7.74 -23.19 0.66
N PHE A 193 -6.56 -22.55 0.58
CA PHE A 193 -6.19 -21.47 1.49
C PHE A 193 -7.12 -20.26 1.29
N ILE A 194 -7.36 -19.86 0.03
CA ILE A 194 -8.26 -18.75 -0.27
C ILE A 194 -9.68 -19.02 0.23
N ARG A 195 -10.23 -20.20 -0.04
CA ARG A 195 -11.60 -20.55 0.40
C ARG A 195 -11.74 -20.61 1.93
N THR A 196 -10.66 -20.88 2.64
CA THR A 196 -10.64 -20.90 4.11
C THR A 196 -10.77 -19.49 4.68
N TRP A 197 -10.00 -18.53 4.15
CA TRP A 197 -9.91 -17.18 4.69
C TRP A 197 -10.81 -16.15 3.98
N VAL A 198 -11.37 -16.50 2.82
CA VAL A 198 -12.30 -15.68 2.03
C VAL A 198 -13.57 -16.49 1.78
N PRO A 199 -14.44 -16.66 2.81
CA PRO A 199 -15.58 -17.56 2.75
C PRO A 199 -16.61 -17.16 1.68
N GLU A 200 -16.68 -15.89 1.31
CA GLU A 200 -17.51 -15.42 0.21
C GLU A 200 -17.11 -16.03 -1.15
N LEU A 201 -15.89 -16.56 -1.30
CA LEU A 201 -15.41 -17.23 -2.50
C LEU A 201 -15.38 -18.77 -2.37
N ALA A 202 -15.94 -19.34 -1.30
CA ALA A 202 -15.87 -20.77 -1.00
C ALA A 202 -16.42 -21.67 -2.12
N GLU A 203 -17.44 -21.22 -2.84
CA GLU A 203 -18.06 -22.01 -3.92
C GLU A 203 -17.27 -22.01 -5.23
N ILE A 204 -16.27 -21.13 -5.37
CA ILE A 204 -15.42 -21.11 -6.56
C ILE A 204 -14.34 -22.19 -6.43
N ARG A 205 -14.55 -23.29 -7.15
CA ARG A 205 -13.65 -24.45 -7.11
C ARG A 205 -12.43 -24.30 -8.02
N GLY A 206 -11.32 -24.88 -7.56
CA GLY A 206 -10.08 -24.97 -8.32
C GLY A 206 -9.38 -23.65 -8.53
N ALA A 207 -8.63 -23.55 -9.62
CA ALA A 207 -7.74 -22.41 -9.90
C ALA A 207 -8.48 -21.08 -10.18
N MET A 208 -9.78 -21.13 -10.50
CA MET A 208 -10.56 -19.93 -10.82
C MET A 208 -10.71 -18.98 -9.63
N VAL A 209 -10.62 -19.50 -8.40
CA VAL A 209 -10.73 -18.68 -7.18
C VAL A 209 -9.62 -17.63 -7.07
N HIS A 210 -8.50 -17.79 -7.79
CA HIS A 210 -7.40 -16.82 -7.82
C HIS A 210 -7.71 -15.59 -8.68
N THR A 211 -8.70 -15.69 -9.58
CA THR A 211 -9.07 -14.63 -10.53
C THR A 211 -10.59 -14.57 -10.76
N PRO A 212 -11.40 -14.31 -9.72
CA PRO A 212 -12.86 -14.30 -9.84
C PRO A 212 -13.36 -13.25 -10.85
N TRP A 213 -12.64 -12.13 -11.01
CA TRP A 213 -12.93 -11.09 -12.01
C TRP A 213 -12.80 -11.53 -13.47
N LYS A 214 -12.28 -12.73 -13.74
CA LYS A 214 -12.22 -13.32 -15.08
C LYS A 214 -13.33 -14.32 -15.36
N MET A 215 -14.14 -14.65 -14.36
CA MET A 215 -15.27 -15.57 -14.53
C MET A 215 -16.42 -14.88 -15.26
N SER A 216 -17.22 -15.67 -15.98
CA SER A 216 -18.46 -15.15 -16.57
C SER A 216 -19.46 -14.80 -15.46
N LEU A 217 -20.34 -13.82 -15.71
CA LEU A 217 -21.41 -13.47 -14.76
C LEU A 217 -22.30 -14.68 -14.43
N HIS A 218 -22.51 -15.58 -15.39
CA HIS A 218 -23.24 -16.81 -15.18
C HIS A 218 -22.53 -17.77 -14.20
N ASP A 219 -21.21 -17.93 -14.32
CA ASP A 219 -20.45 -18.82 -13.42
C ASP A 219 -20.29 -18.21 -12.02
N LEU A 220 -20.17 -16.88 -11.93
CA LEU A 220 -20.21 -16.14 -10.67
C LEU A 220 -21.58 -16.28 -9.98
N GLY A 221 -22.66 -16.15 -10.74
CA GLY A 221 -24.02 -16.35 -10.24
C GLY A 221 -24.26 -17.77 -9.74
N LYS A 222 -23.72 -18.79 -10.42
CA LYS A 222 -23.75 -20.19 -9.94
C LYS A 222 -23.00 -20.40 -8.63
N ALA A 223 -21.94 -19.64 -8.40
CA ALA A 223 -21.19 -19.67 -7.14
C ALA A 223 -21.79 -18.74 -6.07
N GLY A 224 -22.87 -18.01 -6.36
CA GLY A 224 -23.46 -17.04 -5.44
C GLY A 224 -22.58 -15.82 -5.17
N VAL A 225 -21.67 -15.47 -6.08
CA VAL A 225 -20.73 -14.37 -5.91
C VAL A 225 -21.11 -13.19 -6.80
N SER A 226 -21.29 -12.00 -6.22
CA SER A 226 -21.38 -10.73 -6.94
C SER A 226 -20.12 -9.88 -6.71
N LEU A 227 -19.43 -9.51 -7.78
CA LEU A 227 -18.25 -8.65 -7.69
C LEU A 227 -18.64 -7.19 -7.52
N GLY A 228 -18.00 -6.50 -6.58
CA GLY A 228 -18.32 -5.11 -6.19
C GLY A 228 -19.35 -4.99 -5.07
N GLU A 229 -20.08 -6.07 -4.75
CA GLU A 229 -21.02 -6.11 -3.63
C GLU A 229 -20.60 -7.17 -2.61
N TYR A 230 -20.54 -8.44 -3.01
CA TYR A 230 -20.24 -9.57 -2.11
C TYR A 230 -18.73 -9.82 -1.96
N TYR A 231 -17.97 -9.65 -3.05
CA TYR A 231 -16.51 -9.62 -3.02
C TYR A 231 -16.00 -8.44 -3.86
N PRO A 232 -15.01 -7.64 -3.41
CA PRO A 232 -14.59 -6.45 -4.13
C PRO A 232 -14.01 -6.73 -5.52
N ASN A 233 -14.18 -5.76 -6.42
CA ASN A 233 -13.41 -5.75 -7.67
C ASN A 233 -11.92 -5.52 -7.35
N PRO A 234 -10.99 -6.10 -8.13
CA PRO A 234 -9.56 -5.94 -7.91
C PRO A 234 -9.17 -4.45 -7.99
N VAL A 235 -8.53 -3.94 -6.94
CA VAL A 235 -8.05 -2.56 -6.87
C VAL A 235 -6.94 -2.27 -7.90
N VAL A 236 -6.27 -3.32 -8.36
CA VAL A 236 -5.29 -3.28 -9.45
C VAL A 236 -5.28 -4.61 -10.19
N VAL A 237 -5.16 -4.56 -11.51
CA VAL A 237 -4.91 -5.74 -12.35
C VAL A 237 -3.63 -5.48 -13.13
N ALA A 238 -2.52 -6.06 -12.67
CA ALA A 238 -1.23 -5.82 -13.32
C ALA A 238 -1.17 -6.52 -14.70
N PRO A 239 -0.65 -5.88 -15.76
CA PRO A 239 -0.60 -6.46 -17.11
C PRO A 239 0.06 -7.84 -17.16
N GLU A 240 1.09 -8.07 -16.35
CA GLU A 240 1.83 -9.33 -16.27
C GLU A 240 1.03 -10.51 -15.70
N TRP A 241 -0.11 -10.29 -15.04
CA TRP A 241 -0.97 -11.37 -14.52
C TRP A 241 -1.70 -12.12 -15.64
N SER A 242 -2.01 -11.43 -16.75
CA SER A 242 -2.65 -12.00 -17.95
C SER A 242 -1.85 -13.16 -18.59
N ARG A 243 -0.53 -13.18 -18.39
CA ARG A 243 0.35 -14.25 -18.92
C ARG A 243 0.06 -15.62 -18.30
N GLN A 244 -0.70 -15.67 -17.20
CA GLN A 244 -1.07 -16.92 -16.52
C GLN A 244 -2.45 -17.44 -16.95
N ASP A 245 -3.13 -16.79 -17.89
CA ASP A 245 -4.52 -17.11 -18.27
C ASP A 245 -4.66 -18.53 -18.82
N HIS A 246 -3.68 -18.99 -19.61
CA HIS A 246 -3.64 -20.36 -20.10
C HIS A 246 -3.50 -21.42 -18.98
N ARG A 247 -2.90 -21.07 -17.83
CA ARG A 247 -2.74 -21.99 -16.68
C ARG A 247 -4.01 -22.09 -15.85
N VAL A 248 -4.76 -21.00 -15.75
CA VAL A 248 -6.07 -20.96 -15.10
C VAL A 248 -7.09 -21.76 -15.92
N THR A 249 -7.08 -21.62 -17.25
CA THR A 249 -8.00 -22.31 -18.18
C THR A 249 -7.60 -23.76 -18.51
N SER A 250 -6.31 -24.12 -18.56
CA SER A 250 -5.90 -25.51 -18.87
C SER A 250 -6.09 -26.48 -17.69
N ARG A 251 -6.03 -26.00 -16.44
CA ARG A 251 -6.32 -26.81 -15.25
C ARG A 251 -7.82 -27.12 -15.11
N THR A 252 -8.71 -26.29 -15.67
CA THR A 252 -10.15 -26.57 -15.72
C THR A 252 -10.51 -27.63 -16.77
N THR A 253 -9.82 -27.67 -17.92
CA THR A 253 -10.08 -28.70 -18.95
C THR A 253 -9.65 -30.10 -18.53
N LYS A 254 -8.58 -30.24 -17.73
CA LYS A 254 -8.13 -31.56 -17.22
C LYS A 254 -9.16 -32.26 -16.34
N HIS A 255 -10.06 -31.54 -15.66
CA HIS A 255 -11.09 -32.16 -14.84
C HIS A 255 -12.25 -32.78 -15.64
N LYS A 256 -12.42 -32.42 -16.92
CA LYS A 256 -13.45 -33.04 -17.78
C LYS A 256 -13.00 -34.39 -18.38
N ASN A 257 -11.70 -34.66 -18.45
CA ASN A 257 -11.16 -35.85 -19.14
C ASN A 257 -10.41 -36.83 -18.22
N ALA A 258 -10.60 -36.75 -16.90
CA ALA A 258 -9.88 -37.60 -15.93
C ALA A 258 -10.73 -38.78 -15.41
N TRP A 259 -11.26 -39.59 -16.33
CA TRP A 259 -11.62 -40.99 -16.06
C TRP A 259 -10.89 -41.85 -17.09
N THR A 260 -9.63 -42.14 -16.78
CA THR A 260 -8.79 -43.26 -17.24
C THR A 260 -7.33 -42.80 -17.21
N ASN A 261 -6.66 -42.93 -16.07
CA ASN A 261 -5.36 -43.59 -16.03
C ASN A 261 -4.85 -43.75 -14.60
N GLN A 262 -4.53 -45.00 -14.28
CA GLN A 262 -3.91 -45.45 -13.04
C GLN A 262 -2.46 -44.95 -12.93
N GLY A 263 -2.06 -44.64 -11.69
CA GLY A 263 -0.71 -44.89 -11.16
C GLY A 263 0.43 -43.97 -11.61
N ARG A 264 0.87 -43.11 -10.68
CA ARG A 264 2.30 -42.91 -10.33
C ARG A 264 2.41 -41.94 -9.15
N GLU A 265 3.00 -42.41 -8.05
CA GLU A 265 3.31 -41.61 -6.87
C GLU A 265 4.38 -40.54 -7.17
N PRO A 266 4.31 -39.34 -6.58
CA PRO A 266 5.36 -38.34 -6.70
C PRO A 266 6.54 -38.68 -5.78
N LYS A 267 7.73 -38.87 -6.36
CA LYS A 267 8.99 -39.01 -5.61
C LYS A 267 9.25 -37.76 -4.75
N GLN A 268 9.33 -37.93 -3.43
CA GLN A 268 9.88 -36.95 -2.50
C GLN A 268 11.36 -36.70 -2.83
N ARG A 269 11.76 -35.44 -2.99
CA ARG A 269 13.18 -35.04 -3.04
C ARG A 269 13.52 -34.33 -1.73
N GLY A 270 14.35 -35.00 -0.93
CA GLY A 270 14.79 -34.58 0.39
C GLY A 270 15.92 -33.56 0.40
N MET A 271 16.36 -33.26 1.61
CA MET A 271 17.13 -32.11 2.09
C MET A 271 18.64 -32.17 1.80
N ASP A 272 19.08 -32.91 0.79
CA ASP A 272 20.52 -33.15 0.52
C ASP A 272 21.10 -32.22 -0.57
N PHE A 273 20.34 -31.23 -1.02
CA PHE A 273 20.81 -30.28 -2.04
C PHE A 273 21.75 -29.19 -1.48
N TYR A 274 21.77 -28.97 -0.16
CA TYR A 274 22.46 -27.81 0.44
C TYR A 274 23.93 -28.04 0.83
N PHE A 275 24.47 -29.25 0.72
CA PHE A 275 25.85 -29.53 1.10
C PHE A 275 26.58 -30.33 0.01
N LYS A 276 27.03 -29.65 -1.05
CA LYS A 276 28.14 -30.14 -1.89
C LYS A 276 29.33 -29.20 -1.76
N SER A 277 30.37 -29.70 -1.09
CA SER A 277 31.68 -29.07 -0.95
C SER A 277 32.39 -28.94 -2.30
N ASN A 278 32.81 -27.72 -2.65
CA ASN A 278 33.70 -27.46 -3.78
C ASN A 278 35.12 -27.95 -3.43
N ASN A 279 35.55 -29.08 -3.97
CA ASN A 279 36.97 -29.39 -4.12
C ASN A 279 37.39 -28.97 -5.53
N LYS A 280 38.21 -27.92 -5.62
CA LYS A 280 39.00 -27.61 -6.81
C LYS A 280 40.38 -28.22 -6.62
N SER A 281 40.71 -29.17 -7.49
CA SER A 281 42.09 -29.49 -7.89
C SER A 281 42.55 -28.46 -8.92
#